data_AF-A0A023BYP6-F1
#
_entry.id   AF-A0A023BYP6-F1
#
_cell.length_a   1.000
_cell.length_b   1.000
_cell.length_c   1.000
_cell.angle_alpha   90.00
_cell.angle_beta   90.00
_cell.angle_gamma   90.00
#
_symmetry.space_group_name_H-M   'P 1'
#
loop_
_entity.id
_entity.type
_entity.pdbx_description
1 polymer ?
#
loop_
_entity_poly.entity_id
_entity_poly.type
_entity_poly.pdbx_seq_one_letter_code
_entity_poly.pdbx_strand_id
1 'polypeptide(L)'
;MLKVQLETTRIALNQRNSLIANSDTEMEISILCFTQPPRPPKLNPCDECGRFKLISGERFYFNANPSVFVEKGGYLKLIIQNQSGDVWQRKIEVSSPLK
;
A
#
# COMPACT_ATOMS: atom_id res chain seq x y z
N MET A 1 -20.51 4.16 3.80
CA MET A 1 -19.60 3.66 4.88
C MET A 1 -18.47 2.85 4.27
N LEU A 2 -17.22 3.24 4.50
CA LEU A 2 -16.04 2.55 3.99
C LEU A 2 -15.77 1.21 4.69
N LYS A 3 -15.68 0.12 3.93
CA LYS A 3 -15.26 -1.22 4.39
C LYS A 3 -14.09 -1.72 3.55
N VAL A 4 -13.03 -2.20 4.20
CA VAL A 4 -11.83 -2.69 3.51
C VAL A 4 -11.49 -4.10 3.96
N GLN A 5 -11.32 -5.01 3.01
CA GLN A 5 -10.81 -6.36 3.20
C GLN A 5 -9.41 -6.43 2.60
N LEU A 6 -8.42 -6.66 3.45
CA LEU A 6 -7.02 -6.79 3.05
C LEU A 6 -6.62 -8.27 3.14
N GLU A 7 -5.97 -8.79 2.10
CA GLU A 7 -5.55 -10.19 2.04
C GLU A 7 -4.50 -10.53 3.12
N THR A 8 -3.44 -9.72 3.24
CA THR A 8 -2.42 -9.90 4.27
C THR A 8 -1.77 -8.57 4.67
N THR A 9 -1.32 -8.48 5.92
CA THR A 9 -0.53 -7.34 6.43
C THR A 9 0.98 -7.53 6.26
N ARG A 10 1.41 -8.57 5.54
CA ARG A 10 2.82 -8.86 5.23
C ARG A 10 2.95 -9.28 3.78
N ILE A 11 3.94 -8.74 3.08
CA ILE A 11 4.22 -9.05 1.68
C ILE A 11 5.72 -9.32 1.51
N ALA A 12 6.08 -10.36 0.76
CA ALA A 12 7.46 -10.57 0.34
C ALA A 12 7.81 -9.74 -0.90
N LEU A 13 9.10 -9.46 -1.12
CA LEU A 13 9.53 -8.85 -2.39
C LEU A 13 9.08 -9.71 -3.58
N ASN A 14 8.70 -9.06 -4.68
CA ASN A 14 8.15 -9.69 -5.88
C ASN A 14 6.81 -10.42 -5.69
N GLN A 15 6.21 -10.39 -4.50
CA GLN A 15 4.85 -10.89 -4.31
C GLN A 15 3.83 -9.78 -4.53
N ARG A 16 2.66 -10.19 -5.04
CA ARG A 16 1.48 -9.36 -5.16
C ARG A 16 0.62 -9.57 -3.92
N ASN A 17 0.05 -8.51 -3.40
CA ASN A 17 -0.95 -8.51 -2.36
C ASN A 17 -2.18 -7.77 -2.90
N SER A 18 -3.32 -7.93 -2.23
CA SER A 18 -4.55 -7.35 -2.72
C SER A 18 -5.48 -6.91 -1.60
N LEU A 19 -6.39 -6.03 -1.96
CA LEU A 19 -7.48 -5.60 -1.11
C LEU A 19 -8.74 -5.37 -1.93
N ILE A 20 -9.88 -5.42 -1.24
CA ILE A 20 -11.19 -5.01 -1.77
C ILE A 20 -11.71 -3.92 -0.84
N ALA A 21 -12.06 -2.77 -1.41
CA ALA A 21 -12.70 -1.69 -0.69
C ALA A 21 -14.15 -1.53 -1.20
N ASN A 22 -15.07 -1.26 -0.29
CA ASN A 22 -16.47 -1.00 -0.59
C ASN A 22 -16.86 0.33 0.05
N SER A 23 -17.51 1.19 -0.73
CA SER A 23 -18.03 2.49 -0.32
C SER A 23 -19.17 2.90 -1.25
N ASP A 24 -20.06 3.73 -0.75
CA ASP A 24 -21.19 4.31 -1.50
C ASP A 24 -20.77 5.53 -2.33
N THR A 25 -19.58 6.09 -2.04
CA THR A 25 -18.97 7.20 -2.77
C THR A 25 -17.62 6.81 -3.35
N GLU A 26 -17.12 7.60 -4.31
CA GLU A 26 -15.79 7.41 -4.90
C GLU A 26 -14.70 7.30 -3.84
N MET A 27 -13.70 6.48 -4.15
CA MET A 27 -12.59 6.16 -3.25
C MET A 27 -11.25 6.34 -3.95
N GLU A 28 -10.26 6.71 -3.16
CA GLU A 28 -8.86 6.78 -3.58
C GLU A 28 -8.00 6.02 -2.56
N ILE A 29 -6.97 5.34 -3.05
CA ILE A 29 -5.90 4.77 -2.24
C ILE A 29 -4.60 5.52 -2.47
N SER A 30 -3.99 5.99 -1.38
CA SER A 30 -2.60 6.42 -1.34
C SER A 30 -1.73 5.30 -0.78
N ILE A 31 -0.65 4.97 -1.48
CA ILE A 31 0.34 3.99 -1.05
C ILE A 31 1.62 4.75 -0.73
N LEU A 32 2.19 4.57 0.46
CA LEU A 32 3.42 5.25 0.87
C LEU A 32 4.47 4.22 1.27
N CYS A 33 5.71 4.41 0.83
CA CYS A 33 6.79 3.43 0.98
C CYS A 33 7.85 3.93 1.97
N PHE A 34 8.20 3.11 2.97
CA PHE A 34 9.13 3.50 4.04
C PHE A 34 10.20 2.42 4.25
N THR A 35 11.49 2.75 4.05
CA THR A 35 12.64 1.85 4.24
C THR A 35 13.30 2.02 5.62
N GLN A 36 13.92 0.96 6.16
CA GLN A 36 14.60 1.01 7.46
C GLN A 36 16.15 0.90 7.35
N PRO A 37 16.92 1.74 8.06
CA PRO A 37 16.59 3.09 8.50
C PRO A 37 16.47 4.01 7.26
N PRO A 38 15.65 5.07 7.29
CA PRO A 38 15.36 5.86 6.09
C PRO A 38 16.61 6.62 5.64
N ARG A 39 17.26 6.14 4.57
CA ARG A 39 18.33 6.87 3.86
C ARG A 39 18.23 6.61 2.36
N PRO A 40 18.08 7.65 1.52
CA PRO A 40 18.04 9.09 1.85
C PRO A 40 16.62 9.60 2.19
N PRO A 41 16.50 10.75 2.89
CA PRO A 41 15.24 11.44 3.20
C PRO A 41 14.51 12.06 1.98
N LYS A 42 14.89 11.68 0.76
CA LYS A 42 14.33 12.16 -0.52
C LYS A 42 14.02 10.99 -1.45
N LEU A 43 13.33 9.98 -0.94
CA LEU A 43 12.75 8.96 -1.81
C LEU A 43 11.56 9.59 -2.52
N ASN A 44 11.67 9.76 -3.84
CA ASN A 44 10.50 10.02 -4.67
C ASN A 44 9.55 8.83 -4.50
N PRO A 45 8.24 9.06 -4.32
CA PRO A 45 7.27 7.97 -4.39
C PRO A 45 7.47 7.27 -5.74
N CYS A 46 7.68 5.95 -5.74
CA CYS A 46 7.67 5.22 -7.01
C CYS A 46 6.25 5.25 -7.58
N ASP A 47 6.09 4.84 -8.85
CA ASP A 47 4.78 4.84 -9.52
C ASP A 47 3.71 4.08 -8.71
N GLU A 48 4.12 3.07 -7.92
CA GLU A 48 3.28 2.29 -7.00
C GLU A 48 2.99 3.01 -5.67
N CYS A 49 3.85 3.93 -5.21
CA CYS A 49 3.63 4.78 -4.03
C CYS A 49 2.75 6.01 -4.37
N GLY A 50 1.91 5.89 -5.40
CA GLY A 50 1.05 6.93 -5.90
C GLY A 50 -0.33 6.95 -5.26
N ARG A 51 -1.21 7.72 -5.90
CA ARG A 51 -2.64 7.80 -5.61
C ARG A 51 -3.41 7.15 -6.73
N PHE A 52 -4.33 6.26 -6.40
CA PHE A 52 -5.09 5.49 -7.37
C PHE A 52 -6.57 5.54 -7.04
N LYS A 53 -7.41 5.62 -8.08
CA LYS A 53 -8.84 5.46 -7.90
C LYS A 53 -9.13 4.00 -7.56
N LEU A 54 -10.04 3.79 -6.62
CA LEU A 54 -10.60 2.48 -6.30
C LEU A 54 -12.03 2.40 -6.81
N ILE A 55 -12.35 1.31 -7.50
CA ILE A 55 -13.73 0.97 -7.87
C ILE A 55 -14.32 0.12 -6.74
N SER A 56 -15.50 0.49 -6.29
CA SER A 56 -16.18 -0.19 -5.19
C SER A 56 -16.43 -1.66 -5.52
N GLY A 57 -16.00 -2.56 -4.64
CA GLY A 57 -16.12 -4.01 -4.81
C GLY A 57 -15.07 -4.65 -5.71
N GLU A 58 -14.26 -3.87 -6.42
CA GLU A 58 -13.17 -4.40 -7.24
C GLU A 58 -11.92 -4.72 -6.42
N ARG A 59 -11.20 -5.76 -6.86
CA ARG A 59 -9.93 -6.15 -6.26
C ARG A 59 -8.82 -5.26 -6.79
N PHE A 60 -8.28 -4.44 -5.89
CA PHE A 60 -7.07 -3.68 -6.16
C PHE A 60 -5.86 -4.49 -5.75
N TYR A 61 -4.85 -4.49 -6.59
CA TYR A 61 -3.61 -5.22 -6.34
C TYR A 61 -2.43 -4.28 -6.27
N PHE A 62 -1.50 -4.61 -5.40
CA PHE A 62 -0.26 -3.88 -5.20
C PHE A 62 0.88 -4.85 -4.89
N ASN A 63 2.10 -4.36 -5.01
CA ASN A 63 3.34 -5.07 -4.80
C ASN A 63 4.30 -4.16 -4.02
N ALA A 64 5.36 -4.75 -3.48
CA ALA A 64 6.46 -3.99 -2.91
C ALA A 64 7.61 -3.98 -3.92
N ASN A 65 7.94 -2.79 -4.45
CA ASN A 65 9.01 -2.65 -5.43
C ASN A 65 10.36 -3.17 -4.86
N PRO A 66 10.99 -4.19 -5.47
CA PRO A 66 12.26 -4.73 -5.01
C PRO A 66 13.36 -3.68 -4.92
N SER A 67 13.43 -2.76 -5.89
CA SER A 67 14.47 -1.71 -5.91
C SER A 67 14.42 -0.80 -4.69
N VAL A 68 13.26 -0.68 -4.03
CA VAL A 68 13.07 0.15 -2.83
C VAL A 68 13.46 -0.62 -1.56
N PHE A 69 13.11 -1.91 -1.45
CA PHE A 69 13.18 -2.64 -0.18
C PHE A 69 14.26 -3.74 -0.11
N VAL A 70 14.95 -4.08 -1.21
CA VAL A 70 15.87 -5.24 -1.30
C VAL A 70 16.98 -5.25 -0.24
N GLU A 71 17.63 -4.12 0.02
CA GLU A 71 18.75 -4.05 0.98
C GLU A 71 18.34 -3.74 2.42
N LYS A 72 17.19 -3.08 2.59
CA LYS A 72 16.86 -2.36 3.84
C LYS A 72 15.60 -2.88 4.53
N GLY A 73 14.80 -3.69 3.84
CA GLY A 73 13.44 -3.98 4.27
C GLY A 73 12.63 -2.69 4.48
N GLY A 74 11.45 -2.82 5.07
CA GLY A 74 10.60 -1.68 5.36
C GLY A 74 9.14 -2.03 5.40
N TYR A 75 8.30 -1.04 5.10
CA TYR A 75 6.85 -1.23 5.08
C TYR A 75 6.18 -0.30 4.05
N LEU A 76 4.98 -0.71 3.63
CA LEU A 76 4.03 0.13 2.91
C LEU A 76 3.00 0.66 3.92
N LYS A 77 2.59 1.91 3.79
CA LYS A 77 1.41 2.47 4.46
C LYS A 77 0.34 2.71 3.40
N LEU A 78 -0.77 1.98 3.53
CA LEU A 78 -1.95 2.16 2.69
C LEU A 78 -2.91 3.10 3.40
N ILE A 79 -3.47 4.07 2.67
CA ILE A 79 -4.47 5.01 3.15
C ILE A 79 -5.58 5.04 2.10
N ILE A 80 -6.79 4.62 2.47
CA ILE A 80 -7.97 4.68 1.61
C ILE A 80 -8.89 5.75 2.17
N GLN A 81 -9.33 6.67 1.33
CA GLN A 81 -10.27 7.72 1.68
C GLN A 81 -11.44 7.72 0.68
N ASN A 82 -12.65 7.94 1.16
CA ASN A 82 -13.81 8.19 0.31
C ASN A 82 -14.24 9.68 0.34
N GLN A 83 -15.07 10.10 -0.62
CA GLN A 83 -15.61 11.47 -0.67
C GLN A 83 -16.53 11.84 0.50
N SER A 84 -17.04 10.85 1.24
CA SER A 84 -17.81 11.09 2.47
C SER A 84 -16.93 11.47 3.67
N GLY A 85 -15.60 11.35 3.55
CA GLY A 85 -14.64 11.65 4.61
C GLY A 85 -14.21 10.44 5.46
N ASP A 86 -14.70 9.23 5.17
CA ASP A 86 -14.22 8.01 5.83
C ASP A 86 -12.78 7.73 5.42
N VAL A 87 -11.94 7.36 6.39
CA VAL A 87 -10.54 7.02 6.18
C VAL A 87 -10.23 5.66 6.79
N TRP A 88 -9.60 4.79 6.01
CA TRP A 88 -9.00 3.55 6.46
C TRP A 88 -7.49 3.60 6.22
N GLN A 89 -6.68 3.14 7.18
CA GLN A 89 -5.23 3.07 7.01
C GLN A 89 -4.64 1.80 7.60
N ARG A 90 -3.62 1.25 6.94
CA ARG A 90 -2.92 0.05 7.41
C ARG A 90 -1.45 0.05 7.01
N LYS A 91 -0.63 -0.49 7.92
CA LYS A 91 0.78 -0.80 7.67
C LYS A 91 0.90 -2.23 7.12
N ILE A 92 1.66 -2.39 6.05
CA ILE A 92 2.01 -3.68 5.44
C ILE A 92 3.52 -3.86 5.59
N GLU A 93 3.95 -4.83 6.37
CA GLU A 93 5.38 -5.12 6.50
C GLU A 93 5.89 -5.74 5.21
N VAL A 94 7.01 -5.22 4.71
CA VAL A 94 7.71 -5.80 3.56
C VAL A 94 8.81 -6.68 4.12
N SER A 95 8.60 -7.99 4.06
CA SER A 95 9.68 -8.93 4.28
C SER A 95 10.57 -8.91 3.04
N SER A 96 11.81 -8.46 3.20
CA SER A 96 12.83 -8.86 2.24
C SER A 96 12.95 -10.39 2.32
N PRO A 97 13.09 -11.10 1.18
CA PRO A 97 13.36 -12.53 1.17
C PRO A 97 14.63 -12.88 1.96
N LEU A 98 15.41 -11.87 2.37
CA LEU A 98 16.57 -11.89 3.27
C LEU A 98 17.38 -13.18 3.26
N LYS A 99 18.63 -12.97 2.84
CA LYS A 99 19.85 -13.50 3.48
C LYS A 99 20.16 -14.97 3.28
#